data_AF-L9YDM7-F1
#
_entry.id   AF-L9YDM7-F1
#
_cell.length_a   1.000
_cell.length_b   1.000
_cell.length_c   1.000
_cell.angle_alpha   90.00
_cell.angle_beta   90.00
_cell.angle_gamma   90.00
#
_symmetry.space_group_name_H-M   'P 1'
#
loop_
_entity.id
_entity.type
_entity.pdbx_description
1 polymer ?
#
loop_
_entity_poly.entity_id
_entity_poly.type
_entity_poly.pdbx_seq_one_letter_code
_entity_poly.pdbx_strand_id
1 'polypeptide(L)'
;MQVHASAAALGIFLTGVVTWGLSLEEPTAFSTSLLVLVTGAERLTYVTGIVVSSLLVAGVFVVWRRRVYHERARYLFQSAQSDDQILVPVRGDATDSVVLFAARLAAAHDAGKIVLMKTVSTETIEKTETELEATGRESVSGDSDEPSEDSVTQAAEEHLAEQQLRDLERLQDRIASVVDVPCEFVVAVEDGSAGETVLRTAETENCDLIVCPYETAL
;
A
#
# COMPACT_ATOMS: atom_id res chain seq x y z
N MET A 1 37.61 21.83 -49.35
CA MET A 1 36.82 21.69 -48.11
C MET A 1 35.34 21.77 -48.48
N GLN A 2 34.69 20.64 -48.74
CA GLN A 2 33.23 20.61 -48.90
C GLN A 2 32.64 20.47 -47.50
N VAL A 3 32.06 21.56 -46.99
CA VAL A 3 31.36 21.54 -45.71
C VAL A 3 29.98 20.95 -46.00
N HIS A 4 29.73 19.72 -45.53
CA HIS A 4 28.45 19.04 -45.70
C HIS A 4 27.40 19.74 -44.80
N ALA A 5 26.75 20.77 -45.35
CA ALA A 5 25.70 21.54 -44.67
C ALA A 5 24.57 20.64 -44.13
N SER A 6 24.31 19.51 -44.80
CA SER A 6 23.34 18.50 -44.36
C SER A 6 23.75 17.82 -43.05
N ALA A 7 25.03 17.53 -42.85
CA ALA A 7 25.52 16.89 -41.62
C ALA A 7 25.43 17.85 -40.42
N ALA A 8 25.72 19.13 -40.63
CA ALA A 8 25.57 20.15 -39.60
C ALA A 8 24.10 20.37 -39.20
N ALA A 9 23.20 20.44 -40.19
CA ALA A 9 21.77 20.60 -39.93
C ALA A 9 21.18 19.42 -39.14
N LEU A 10 21.57 18.18 -39.49
CA LEU A 10 21.11 16.98 -38.81
C LEU A 10 21.66 16.88 -37.38
N GLY A 11 22.90 17.32 -37.15
CA GLY A 11 23.50 17.40 -35.82
C GLY A 11 22.76 18.37 -34.90
N ILE A 12 22.40 19.57 -35.39
CA ILE A 12 21.65 20.56 -34.61
C ILE A 12 20.24 20.05 -34.30
N PHE A 13 19.56 19.46 -35.29
CA PHE A 13 18.21 18.91 -35.11
C PHE A 13 18.18 17.78 -34.08
N LEU A 14 19.10 16.82 -34.19
CA LEU A 14 19.15 15.67 -33.28
C LEU A 14 19.53 16.11 -31.86
N THR A 15 20.44 17.07 -31.72
CA THR A 15 20.78 17.66 -30.41
C THR A 15 19.56 18.33 -29.79
N GLY A 16 18.79 19.11 -30.58
CA GLY A 16 17.56 19.75 -30.10
C GLY A 16 16.50 18.75 -29.64
N VAL A 17 16.27 17.67 -30.39
CA VAL A 17 15.32 16.60 -30.04
C VAL A 17 15.76 15.88 -28.76
N VAL A 18 17.05 15.60 -28.60
CA VAL A 18 17.60 14.92 -27.41
C VAL A 18 17.53 15.81 -26.17
N THR A 19 17.88 17.10 -26.30
CA THR A 19 17.79 18.05 -25.19
C THR A 19 16.35 18.26 -24.73
N TRP A 20 15.42 18.36 -25.68
CA TRP A 20 14.00 18.50 -25.38
C TRP A 20 13.42 17.22 -24.75
N GLY A 21 13.78 16.05 -25.27
CA GLY A 21 13.32 14.75 -24.75
C GLY A 21 13.90 14.37 -23.38
N LEU A 22 15.07 14.88 -23.02
CA LEU A 22 15.72 14.62 -21.73
C LEU A 22 15.49 15.72 -20.69
N SER A 23 14.80 16.81 -21.05
CA SER A 23 14.46 17.92 -20.14
C SER A 23 15.66 18.42 -19.31
N LEU A 24 16.82 18.57 -19.97
CA LEU A 24 18.06 18.98 -19.30
C LEU A 24 18.11 20.51 -19.14
N GLU A 25 18.09 20.97 -17.89
CA GLU A 25 17.94 22.40 -17.54
C GLU A 25 19.24 23.23 -17.59
N GLU A 26 20.42 22.61 -17.76
CA GLU A 26 21.69 23.35 -17.86
C GLU A 26 22.63 22.84 -18.99
N PRO A 27 23.20 23.75 -19.81
CA PRO A 27 23.86 23.41 -21.05
C PRO A 27 25.33 22.98 -20.85
N THR A 28 25.55 21.73 -20.49
CA THR A 28 26.90 21.10 -20.56
C THR A 28 27.26 20.64 -22.00
N ALA A 29 26.34 20.81 -22.95
CA ALA A 29 26.42 20.27 -24.31
C ALA A 29 27.46 20.92 -25.24
N PHE A 30 28.02 22.09 -24.90
CA PHE A 30 28.93 22.80 -25.79
C PHE A 30 30.33 22.16 -25.89
N SER A 31 30.86 21.63 -24.79
CA SER A 31 32.25 21.13 -24.73
C SER A 31 32.43 19.79 -25.46
N THR A 32 31.38 18.95 -25.46
CA THR A 32 31.36 17.66 -26.16
C THR A 32 31.23 17.81 -27.67
N SER A 33 30.51 18.83 -28.16
CA SER A 33 30.38 19.08 -29.61
C SER A 33 31.72 19.48 -30.26
N LEU A 34 32.57 20.22 -29.53
CA LEU A 34 33.91 20.61 -29.97
C LEU A 34 34.87 19.42 -30.03
N LEU A 35 34.78 18.49 -29.07
CA LEU A 35 35.53 17.24 -29.07
C LEU A 35 35.19 16.37 -30.30
N VAL A 36 33.93 16.47 -30.76
CA VAL A 36 33.41 15.77 -31.94
C VAL A 36 33.78 16.44 -33.28
N LEU A 37 34.31 17.67 -33.26
CA LEU A 37 34.80 18.30 -34.48
C LEU A 37 36.30 17.99 -34.72
N VAL A 38 37.08 17.78 -33.66
CA VAL A 38 38.56 17.68 -33.71
C VAL A 38 39.10 16.30 -34.09
N THR A 39 38.50 15.20 -33.66
CA THR A 39 39.08 13.84 -33.82
C THR A 39 38.67 13.10 -35.11
N GLY A 40 38.54 13.79 -36.24
CA GLY A 40 38.04 13.22 -37.51
C GLY A 40 38.68 11.89 -37.93
N ALA A 41 37.98 10.77 -37.67
CA ALA A 41 38.15 9.46 -38.32
C ALA A 41 36.98 8.52 -37.89
N GLU A 42 36.34 7.84 -38.84
CA GLU A 42 35.42 6.68 -38.66
C GLU A 42 34.34 6.81 -37.55
N ARG A 43 33.82 8.03 -37.34
CA ARG A 43 32.99 8.43 -36.18
C ARG A 43 31.67 7.69 -36.00
N LEU A 44 31.01 7.32 -37.09
CA LEU A 44 29.64 6.82 -37.00
C LEU A 44 29.58 5.44 -36.36
N THR A 45 30.45 4.52 -36.78
CA THR A 45 30.43 3.14 -36.26
C THR A 45 30.74 3.08 -34.76
N TYR A 46 31.70 3.90 -34.29
CA TYR A 46 32.07 3.97 -32.88
C TYR A 46 30.97 4.62 -32.03
N VAL A 47 30.43 5.77 -32.45
CA VAL A 47 29.36 6.47 -31.71
C VAL A 47 28.07 5.66 -31.71
N THR A 48 27.70 5.04 -32.83
CA THR A 48 26.55 4.13 -32.90
C THR A 48 26.75 2.92 -31.99
N GLY A 49 27.96 2.35 -31.93
CA GLY A 49 28.29 1.27 -31.01
C GLY A 49 28.10 1.66 -29.54
N ILE A 50 28.56 2.86 -29.15
CA ILE A 50 28.36 3.39 -27.80
C ILE A 50 26.88 3.57 -27.50
N VAL A 51 26.13 4.23 -28.39
CA VAL A 51 24.69 4.49 -28.19
C VAL A 51 23.93 3.18 -28.04
N VAL A 52 24.16 2.21 -28.93
CA VAL A 52 23.50 0.89 -28.89
C VAL A 52 23.86 0.14 -27.61
N SER A 53 25.13 0.15 -27.20
CA SER A 53 25.57 -0.50 -25.97
C SER A 53 24.94 0.15 -24.73
N SER A 54 24.90 1.48 -24.66
CA SER A 54 24.27 2.22 -23.55
C SER A 54 22.76 2.01 -23.51
N LEU A 55 22.07 1.97 -24.66
CA LEU A 55 20.63 1.69 -24.73
C LEU A 55 20.33 0.25 -24.30
N LEU A 56 21.21 -0.70 -24.63
CA LEU A 56 21.08 -2.09 -24.20
C LEU A 56 21.26 -2.19 -22.69
N VAL A 57 22.31 -1.60 -22.12
CA VAL A 57 22.53 -1.58 -20.66
C VAL A 57 21.38 -0.88 -19.94
N ALA A 58 20.92 0.27 -20.44
CA ALA A 58 19.78 0.98 -19.89
C ALA A 58 18.49 0.15 -19.99
N GLY A 59 18.26 -0.53 -21.11
CA GLY A 59 17.12 -1.43 -21.30
C GLY A 59 17.15 -2.61 -20.34
N VAL A 60 18.29 -3.29 -20.21
CA VAL A 60 18.50 -4.36 -19.23
C VAL A 60 18.29 -3.84 -17.82
N PHE A 61 18.83 -2.66 -17.49
CA PHE A 61 18.65 -2.03 -16.19
C PHE A 61 17.19 -1.66 -15.93
N VAL A 62 16.44 -1.15 -16.91
CA VAL A 62 15.01 -0.83 -16.77
C VAL A 62 14.18 -2.09 -16.63
N VAL A 63 14.46 -3.13 -17.42
CA VAL A 63 13.78 -4.43 -17.32
C VAL A 63 14.07 -5.07 -15.98
N TRP A 64 15.33 -5.07 -15.54
CA TRP A 64 15.73 -5.54 -14.22
C TRP A 64 15.10 -4.68 -13.12
N ARG A 65 15.07 -3.36 -13.26
CA ARG A 65 14.43 -2.45 -12.30
C ARG A 65 12.93 -2.72 -12.19
N ARG A 66 12.24 -2.97 -13.30
CA ARG A 66 10.80 -3.30 -13.31
C ARG A 66 10.51 -4.71 -12.78
N ARG A 67 11.36 -5.70 -13.04
CA ARG A 67 11.13 -7.09 -12.63
C ARG A 67 11.71 -7.49 -11.28
N VAL A 68 12.77 -6.82 -10.82
CA VAL A 68 13.58 -7.26 -9.67
C VAL A 68 13.58 -6.23 -8.54
N TYR A 69 13.25 -4.96 -8.80
CA TYR A 69 13.35 -3.89 -7.79
C TYR A 69 12.10 -3.64 -6.95
N HIS A 70 11.18 -4.61 -6.86
CA HIS A 70 10.06 -4.53 -5.92
C HIS A 70 10.40 -4.98 -4.48
N GLU A 71 11.62 -5.47 -4.19
CA GLU A 71 11.80 -6.26 -2.96
C GLU A 71 13.10 -6.05 -2.15
N ARG A 72 13.95 -5.06 -2.45
CA ARG A 72 15.26 -4.92 -1.75
C ARG A 72 15.65 -3.51 -1.28
N ALA A 73 14.73 -2.83 -0.62
CA ALA A 73 15.07 -1.82 0.40
C ALA A 73 14.64 -2.29 1.80
N ARG A 74 14.91 -3.55 2.12
CA ARG A 74 14.87 -4.03 3.51
C ARG A 74 16.26 -3.78 4.09
N TYR A 75 16.29 -3.06 5.20
CA TYR A 75 17.45 -2.67 6.03
C TYR A 75 18.21 -1.42 5.58
N LEU A 76 17.74 -0.24 6.04
CA LEU A 76 18.55 0.75 6.80
C LEU A 76 17.78 2.04 7.18
N PHE A 77 16.51 2.20 6.78
CA PHE A 77 15.58 3.20 7.33
C PHE A 77 14.17 2.60 7.41
N GLN A 78 13.63 2.46 8.62
CA GLN A 78 12.31 1.89 8.90
C GLN A 78 11.27 3.03 9.10
N SER A 79 11.18 4.00 8.19
CA SER A 79 10.23 5.12 8.36
C SER A 79 9.84 5.86 7.07
N ALA A 80 9.71 5.16 5.94
CA ALA A 80 9.28 5.84 4.70
C ALA A 80 8.52 4.96 3.70
N GLN A 81 8.20 3.70 4.04
CA GLN A 81 7.59 2.76 3.09
C GLN A 81 6.31 2.12 3.65
N SER A 82 5.74 2.68 4.71
CA SER A 82 4.50 2.20 5.33
C SER A 82 3.73 3.35 6.00
N ASP A 83 3.67 4.52 5.36
CA ASP A 83 3.12 5.74 5.99
C ASP A 83 1.81 6.24 5.36
N ASP A 84 1.16 5.47 4.47
CA ASP A 84 -0.17 5.79 3.91
C ASP A 84 -1.18 4.69 4.33
N GLN A 85 -1.38 4.52 5.63
CA GLN A 85 -2.27 3.52 6.21
C GLN A 85 -3.47 4.18 6.89
N ILE A 86 -4.64 3.99 6.30
CA ILE A 86 -5.87 4.63 6.76
C ILE A 86 -6.65 3.66 7.64
N LEU A 87 -6.79 3.99 8.93
CA LEU A 87 -7.63 3.26 9.87
C LEU A 87 -9.09 3.70 9.75
N VAL A 88 -10.00 2.75 9.56
CA VAL A 88 -11.44 3.00 9.54
C VAL A 88 -12.13 2.17 10.62
N PRO A 89 -12.53 2.78 11.75
CA PRO A 89 -13.36 2.09 12.73
C PRO A 89 -14.77 1.90 12.18
N VAL A 90 -15.16 0.63 12.02
CA VAL A 90 -16.48 0.21 11.56
C VAL A 90 -17.45 0.23 12.74
N ARG A 91 -18.23 1.30 12.84
CA ARG A 91 -19.27 1.49 13.87
C ARG A 91 -20.56 2.04 13.24
N GLY A 92 -21.68 1.39 13.54
CA GLY A 92 -23.01 1.82 13.12
C GLY A 92 -23.30 1.69 11.61
N ASP A 93 -24.38 2.32 11.17
CA ASP A 93 -24.95 2.15 9.82
C ASP A 93 -24.24 2.94 8.72
N ALA A 94 -23.49 3.99 9.05
CA ALA A 94 -22.83 4.87 8.08
C ALA A 94 -21.47 4.33 7.58
N THR A 95 -21.22 3.03 7.73
CA THR A 95 -19.90 2.43 7.50
C THR A 95 -19.51 2.42 6.01
N ASP A 96 -20.42 2.04 5.11
CA ASP A 96 -20.09 1.81 3.69
C ASP A 96 -19.57 3.09 2.99
N SER A 97 -20.14 4.25 3.29
CA SER A 97 -19.72 5.53 2.69
C SER A 97 -18.38 6.01 3.21
N VAL A 98 -18.10 5.82 4.51
CA VAL A 98 -16.84 6.18 5.15
C VAL A 98 -15.71 5.31 4.64
N VAL A 99 -15.94 3.99 4.55
CA VAL A 99 -14.92 3.08 4.02
C VAL A 99 -14.69 3.33 2.53
N LEU A 100 -15.74 3.61 1.74
CA LEU A 100 -15.54 3.98 0.33
C LEU A 100 -14.74 5.28 0.17
N PHE A 101 -14.97 6.25 1.06
CA PHE A 101 -14.19 7.49 1.08
C PHE A 101 -12.71 7.21 1.42
N ALA A 102 -12.45 6.44 2.48
CA ALA A 102 -11.10 6.00 2.84
C ALA A 102 -10.43 5.22 1.72
N ALA A 103 -11.18 4.33 1.04
CA ALA A 103 -10.68 3.57 -0.09
C ALA A 103 -10.28 4.45 -1.26
N ARG A 104 -11.07 5.48 -1.58
CA ARG A 104 -10.70 6.45 -2.62
C ARG A 104 -9.46 7.26 -2.25
N LEU A 105 -9.30 7.57 -0.96
CA LEU A 105 -8.13 8.29 -0.48
C LEU A 105 -6.87 7.41 -0.58
N ALA A 106 -6.95 6.16 -0.12
CA ALA A 106 -5.88 5.17 -0.27
C ALA A 106 -5.56 4.92 -1.76
N ALA A 107 -6.56 4.78 -2.63
CA ALA A 107 -6.38 4.53 -4.06
C ALA A 107 -5.69 5.70 -4.80
N ALA A 108 -5.68 6.91 -4.23
CA ALA A 108 -4.95 8.03 -4.80
C ALA A 108 -3.43 7.89 -4.61
N HIS A 109 -2.99 6.97 -3.76
CA HIS A 109 -1.59 6.72 -3.42
C HIS A 109 -1.21 5.27 -3.78
N ASP A 110 -0.12 5.10 -4.54
CA ASP A 110 0.32 3.76 -5.00
C ASP A 110 0.68 2.79 -3.85
N ALA A 111 0.84 3.28 -2.62
CA ALA A 111 1.14 2.50 -1.41
C ALA A 111 0.00 2.51 -0.37
N GLY A 112 -1.16 3.08 -0.71
CA GLY A 112 -2.28 3.23 0.22
C GLY A 112 -2.85 1.87 0.66
N LYS A 113 -2.99 1.69 1.97
CA LYS A 113 -3.62 0.50 2.58
C LYS A 113 -4.74 0.95 3.51
N ILE A 114 -5.81 0.17 3.58
CA ILE A 114 -6.92 0.43 4.50
C ILE A 114 -6.87 -0.61 5.62
N VAL A 115 -6.94 -0.17 6.85
CA VAL A 115 -7.09 -1.02 8.03
C VAL A 115 -8.51 -0.87 8.54
N LEU A 116 -9.33 -1.90 8.34
CA LEU A 116 -10.70 -1.95 8.82
C LEU A 116 -10.71 -2.51 10.24
N MET A 117 -11.17 -1.70 11.18
CA MET A 117 -11.15 -2.04 12.59
C MET A 117 -12.57 -2.19 13.14
N LYS A 118 -12.79 -3.18 13.99
CA LYS A 118 -14.01 -3.28 14.81
C LYS A 118 -13.66 -3.49 16.27
N THR A 119 -14.35 -2.79 17.15
CA THR A 119 -14.21 -2.96 18.59
C THR A 119 -15.27 -3.92 19.13
N VAL A 120 -14.89 -4.74 20.11
CA VAL A 120 -15.78 -5.66 20.82
C VAL A 120 -15.77 -5.30 22.30
N SER A 121 -16.94 -4.99 22.85
CA SER A 121 -17.07 -4.68 24.28
C SER A 121 -17.02 -5.94 25.14
N THR A 122 -16.52 -5.82 26.37
CA THR A 122 -16.49 -6.91 27.35
C THR A 122 -17.89 -7.49 27.61
N GLU A 123 -18.93 -6.65 27.63
CA GLU A 123 -20.33 -7.09 27.78
C GLU A 123 -20.77 -8.04 26.65
N THR A 124 -20.27 -7.81 25.42
CA THR A 124 -20.57 -8.69 24.28
C THR A 124 -19.89 -10.05 24.44
N ILE A 125 -18.69 -10.07 25.01
CA ILE A 125 -17.93 -11.29 25.31
C ILE A 125 -18.68 -12.10 26.38
N GLU A 126 -19.01 -11.49 27.52
CA GLU A 126 -19.76 -12.13 28.61
C GLU A 126 -21.10 -12.73 28.15
N LYS A 127 -21.81 -12.00 27.27
CA LYS A 127 -23.04 -12.52 26.68
C LYS A 127 -22.80 -13.74 25.81
N THR A 128 -21.74 -13.73 25.00
CA THR A 128 -21.40 -14.83 24.10
C THR A 128 -20.90 -16.05 24.87
N GLU A 129 -20.15 -15.85 25.96
CA GLU A 129 -19.80 -16.90 26.91
C GLU A 129 -21.05 -17.60 27.43
N THR A 130 -22.03 -16.82 27.91
CA THR A 130 -23.30 -17.35 28.43
C THR A 130 -24.07 -18.16 27.38
N GLU A 131 -24.09 -17.70 26.12
CA GLU A 131 -24.73 -18.41 25.00
C GLU A 131 -23.99 -19.71 24.61
N LEU A 132 -22.65 -19.69 24.62
CA LEU A 132 -21.80 -20.86 24.36
C LEU A 132 -21.94 -21.90 25.47
N GLU A 133 -22.00 -21.48 26.73
CA GLU A 133 -22.25 -22.37 27.86
C GLU A 133 -23.63 -23.04 27.79
N ALA A 134 -24.66 -22.28 27.39
CA ALA A 134 -26.00 -22.81 27.22
C ALA A 134 -26.05 -23.86 26.09
N THR A 135 -25.37 -23.59 24.98
CA THR A 135 -25.32 -24.49 23.80
C THR A 135 -24.42 -25.71 24.03
N GLY A 136 -23.29 -25.52 24.73
CA GLY A 136 -22.36 -26.58 25.12
C GLY A 136 -22.98 -27.59 26.11
N ARG A 137 -23.87 -27.13 27.00
CA ARG A 137 -24.64 -28.00 27.90
C ARG A 137 -25.68 -28.88 27.20
N GLU A 138 -26.16 -28.52 26.01
CA GLU A 138 -27.07 -29.37 25.21
C GLU A 138 -26.33 -30.47 24.42
N SER A 139 -25.04 -30.28 24.13
CA SER A 139 -24.27 -31.19 23.25
C SER A 139 -23.42 -32.22 24.00
N VAL A 140 -23.20 -32.07 25.31
CA VAL A 140 -22.35 -32.97 26.10
C VAL A 140 -23.18 -33.79 27.08
N SER A 141 -23.86 -34.82 26.56
CA SER A 141 -24.22 -36.00 27.35
C SER A 141 -23.08 -37.02 27.26
N GLY A 142 -21.98 -36.76 27.98
CA GLY A 142 -20.93 -37.75 28.27
C GLY A 142 -19.56 -37.42 27.70
N ASP A 143 -18.79 -36.60 28.40
CA ASP A 143 -17.49 -36.98 28.99
C ASP A 143 -17.06 -35.83 29.92
N SER A 144 -16.43 -36.17 31.04
CA SER A 144 -16.24 -35.27 32.17
C SER A 144 -14.89 -34.55 32.11
N ASP A 145 -14.87 -33.41 31.42
CA ASP A 145 -13.96 -32.29 31.73
C ASP A 145 -14.84 -31.03 31.74
N GLU A 146 -15.09 -30.46 32.93
CA GLU A 146 -15.75 -29.16 33.00
C GLU A 146 -14.80 -28.12 32.37
N PRO A 147 -15.24 -27.36 31.35
CA PRO A 147 -14.41 -26.32 30.77
C PRO A 147 -14.07 -25.29 31.85
N SER A 148 -12.79 -24.94 32.00
CA SER A 148 -12.37 -23.86 32.89
C SER A 148 -12.94 -22.53 32.39
N GLU A 149 -13.24 -21.60 33.30
CA GLU A 149 -13.76 -20.26 32.95
C GLU A 149 -12.89 -19.58 31.87
N ASP A 150 -11.56 -19.63 32.00
CA ASP A 150 -10.61 -19.11 31.00
C ASP A 150 -10.76 -19.73 29.60
N SER A 151 -11.19 -21.00 29.51
CA SER A 151 -11.37 -21.69 28.22
C SER A 151 -12.65 -21.29 27.51
N VAL A 152 -13.69 -20.94 28.27
CA VAL A 152 -14.97 -20.44 27.76
C VAL A 152 -14.80 -19.02 27.26
N THR A 153 -14.10 -18.17 28.02
CA THR A 153 -13.75 -16.80 27.61
C THR A 153 -12.95 -16.79 26.31
N GLN A 154 -11.90 -17.60 26.22
CA GLN A 154 -11.10 -17.70 24.99
C GLN A 154 -11.93 -18.17 23.79
N ALA A 155 -12.82 -19.16 23.98
CA ALA A 155 -13.70 -19.64 22.93
C ALA A 155 -14.72 -18.57 22.49
N ALA A 156 -15.24 -17.77 23.43
CA ALA A 156 -16.15 -16.67 23.14
C ALA A 156 -15.46 -15.54 22.37
N GLU A 157 -14.24 -15.16 22.78
CA GLU A 157 -13.42 -14.18 22.08
C GLU A 157 -13.10 -14.62 20.64
N GLU A 158 -12.66 -15.88 20.45
CA GLU A 158 -12.36 -16.43 19.13
C GLU A 158 -13.62 -16.47 18.24
N HIS A 159 -14.75 -16.93 18.79
CA HIS A 159 -16.02 -16.96 18.06
C HIS A 159 -16.47 -15.56 17.61
N LEU A 160 -16.36 -14.58 18.50
CA LEU A 160 -16.67 -13.19 18.19
C LEU A 160 -15.70 -12.63 17.16
N ALA A 161 -14.40 -12.86 17.31
CA ALA A 161 -13.38 -12.40 16.37
C ALA A 161 -13.65 -12.92 14.95
N GLU A 162 -13.96 -14.21 14.80
CA GLU A 162 -14.34 -14.80 13.52
C GLU A 162 -15.63 -14.18 12.95
N GLN A 163 -16.65 -14.00 13.79
CA GLN A 163 -17.91 -13.40 13.35
C GLN A 163 -17.68 -11.96 12.85
N GLN A 164 -16.93 -11.15 13.59
CA GLN A 164 -16.61 -9.79 13.19
C GLN A 164 -15.75 -9.76 11.93
N LEU A 165 -14.77 -10.66 11.81
CA LEU A 165 -13.94 -10.77 10.61
C LEU A 165 -14.80 -11.07 9.37
N ARG A 166 -15.72 -12.02 9.46
CA ARG A 166 -16.65 -12.34 8.36
C ARG A 166 -17.50 -11.13 7.94
N ASP A 167 -17.89 -10.29 8.88
CA ASP A 167 -18.63 -9.06 8.57
C ASP A 167 -17.75 -8.02 7.85
N LEU A 168 -16.48 -7.90 8.25
CA LEU A 168 -15.51 -7.03 7.59
C LEU A 168 -15.15 -7.53 6.18
N GLU A 169 -15.00 -8.83 5.98
CA GLU A 169 -14.77 -9.44 4.65
C GLU A 169 -15.94 -9.14 3.70
N ARG A 170 -17.19 -9.30 4.17
CA ARG A 170 -18.38 -8.93 3.38
C ARG A 170 -18.39 -7.45 3.01
N LEU A 171 -17.87 -6.59 3.88
CA LEU A 171 -17.74 -5.16 3.63
C LEU A 171 -16.65 -4.87 2.60
N GLN A 172 -15.50 -5.55 2.69
CA GLN A 172 -14.44 -5.49 1.68
C GLN A 172 -14.99 -5.91 0.30
N ASP A 173 -15.70 -7.04 0.21
CA ASP A 173 -16.25 -7.54 -1.05
C ASP A 173 -17.16 -6.53 -1.75
N ARG A 174 -17.98 -5.78 -0.98
CA ARG A 174 -18.82 -4.71 -1.52
C ARG A 174 -17.98 -3.60 -2.14
N ILE A 175 -16.86 -3.23 -1.50
CA ILE A 175 -16.05 -2.08 -1.87
C ILE A 175 -15.03 -2.41 -2.95
N ALA A 176 -14.52 -3.65 -2.97
CA ALA A 176 -13.61 -4.17 -3.99
C ALA A 176 -14.23 -4.10 -5.40
N SER A 177 -15.56 -4.11 -5.51
CA SER A 177 -16.26 -3.89 -6.78
C SER A 177 -16.13 -2.47 -7.35
N VAL A 178 -15.75 -1.50 -6.52
CA VAL A 178 -15.65 -0.07 -6.86
C VAL A 178 -14.21 0.42 -6.85
N VAL A 179 -13.39 -0.04 -5.91
CA VAL A 179 -12.01 0.43 -5.68
C VAL A 179 -11.12 -0.76 -5.33
N ASP A 180 -10.02 -0.93 -6.07
CA ASP A 180 -9.03 -1.99 -5.85
C ASP A 180 -7.90 -1.48 -4.95
N VAL A 181 -8.06 -1.67 -3.64
CA VAL A 181 -7.08 -1.25 -2.60
C VAL A 181 -6.87 -2.39 -1.61
N PRO A 182 -5.63 -2.63 -1.14
CA PRO A 182 -5.36 -3.61 -0.09
C PRO A 182 -6.09 -3.28 1.22
N CYS A 183 -6.85 -4.24 1.74
CA CYS A 183 -7.51 -4.14 3.05
C CYS A 183 -6.87 -5.12 4.05
N GLU A 184 -6.70 -4.66 5.28
CA GLU A 184 -6.38 -5.47 6.45
C GLU A 184 -7.47 -5.31 7.51
N PHE A 185 -7.58 -6.29 8.40
CA PHE A 185 -8.64 -6.38 9.37
C PHE A 185 -8.06 -6.47 10.77
N VAL A 186 -8.60 -5.66 11.67
CA VAL A 186 -8.26 -5.70 13.09
C VAL A 186 -9.55 -5.79 13.90
N VAL A 187 -9.64 -6.83 14.75
CA VAL A 187 -10.68 -6.94 15.75
C VAL A 187 -10.01 -6.76 17.11
N ALA A 188 -10.39 -5.70 17.82
CA ALA A 188 -9.81 -5.37 19.11
C ALA A 188 -10.87 -5.41 20.20
N VAL A 189 -10.53 -5.96 21.35
CA VAL A 189 -11.35 -5.87 22.55
C VAL A 189 -11.21 -4.46 23.13
N GLU A 190 -12.33 -3.87 23.53
CA GLU A 190 -12.34 -2.54 24.14
C GLU A 190 -11.61 -2.57 25.48
N ASP A 191 -10.52 -1.81 25.57
CA ASP A 191 -9.80 -1.54 26.82
C ASP A 191 -10.09 -0.08 27.20
N GLY A 192 -11.07 0.12 28.09
CA GLY A 192 -11.57 1.44 28.44
C GLY A 192 -12.63 1.95 27.47
N SER A 193 -12.29 2.93 26.64
CA SER A 193 -13.22 3.49 25.65
C SER A 193 -12.93 3.01 24.23
N ALA A 194 -13.96 2.91 23.39
CA ALA A 194 -13.79 2.59 21.97
C ALA A 194 -12.79 3.53 21.27
N GLY A 195 -12.81 4.84 21.60
CA GLY A 195 -11.88 5.81 21.03
C GLY A 195 -10.43 5.59 21.44
N GLU A 196 -10.19 5.23 22.71
CA GLU A 196 -8.84 4.89 23.20
C GLU A 196 -8.30 3.62 22.55
N THR A 197 -9.16 2.63 22.37
CA THR A 197 -8.82 1.39 21.65
C THR A 197 -8.47 1.69 20.19
N VAL A 198 -9.25 2.53 19.51
CA VAL A 198 -8.99 2.96 18.12
C VAL A 198 -7.65 3.70 18.00
N LEU A 199 -7.35 4.63 18.92
CA LEU A 199 -6.08 5.36 18.92
C LEU A 199 -4.90 4.43 19.15
N ARG A 200 -5.02 3.49 20.10
CA ARG A 200 -3.97 2.50 20.38
C ARG A 200 -3.73 1.58 19.19
N THR A 201 -4.79 1.14 18.51
CA THR A 201 -4.67 0.34 17.30
C THR A 201 -4.03 1.13 16.17
N ALA A 202 -4.40 2.41 16.00
CA ALA A 202 -3.75 3.29 15.01
C ALA A 202 -2.24 3.38 15.25
N GLU A 203 -1.81 3.58 16.50
CA GLU A 203 -0.39 3.62 16.85
C GLU A 203 0.31 2.28 16.64
N THR A 204 -0.36 1.17 16.99
CA THR A 204 0.20 -0.19 16.87
C THR A 204 0.40 -0.58 15.40
N GLU A 205 -0.58 -0.28 14.56
CA GLU A 205 -0.55 -0.57 13.12
C GLU A 205 0.18 0.52 12.32
N ASN A 206 0.64 1.60 12.95
CA ASN A 206 1.27 2.76 12.32
C ASN A 206 0.37 3.42 11.26
N CYS A 207 -0.91 3.58 11.58
CA CYS A 207 -1.85 4.33 10.77
C CYS A 207 -1.62 5.85 10.92
N ASP A 208 -1.50 6.54 9.81
CA ASP A 208 -1.26 7.99 9.74
C ASP A 208 -2.56 8.81 9.68
N LEU A 209 -3.66 8.16 9.29
CA LEU A 209 -4.98 8.77 9.19
C LEU A 209 -6.07 7.88 9.79
N ILE A 210 -6.94 8.48 10.61
CA ILE A 210 -8.16 7.84 11.11
C ILE A 210 -9.35 8.50 10.43
N VAL A 211 -10.19 7.70 9.77
CA VAL A 211 -11.42 8.17 9.13
C VAL A 211 -12.61 7.54 9.83
N CYS A 212 -13.35 8.33 10.60
CA CYS A 212 -14.55 7.88 11.32
C CYS A 212 -15.80 8.65 10.90
N PRO A 213 -17.00 8.04 11.00
CA PRO A 213 -18.25 8.76 10.82
C PRO A 213 -18.40 9.84 11.92
N TYR A 214 -19.00 10.97 11.56
CA TYR A 214 -19.38 11.99 12.54
C TYR A 214 -20.68 11.58 13.23
N GLU A 215 -20.58 11.14 14.48
CA GLU A 215 -21.74 10.86 15.32
C GLU A 215 -22.20 12.15 16.02
N THR A 216 -23.45 12.54 15.80
CA THR A 216 -24.09 13.57 16.63
C THR A 216 -24.80 12.88 17.77
N ALA A 217 -24.44 13.20 19.01
CA ALA A 217 -25.23 12.81 20.17
C ALA A 217 -26.61 13.47 20.04
N LEU A 218 -27.62 12.66 19.67
CA LEU A 218 -29.02 13.05 19.65
C LEU A 218 -29.68 12.69 20.98
#